data_AF-A0A1E5Q0G7-F1
#
_entry.id   AF-A0A1E5Q0G7-F1
#
_cell.length_a   1.000
_cell.length_b   1.000
_cell.length_c   1.000
_cell.angle_alpha   90.00
_cell.angle_beta   90.00
_cell.angle_gamma   90.00
#
_symmetry.space_group_name_H-M   'P 1'
#
loop_
_entity.id
_entity.type
_entity.pdbx_description
1 polymer ?
#
loop_
_entity_poly.entity_id
_entity_poly.type
_entity_poly.pdbx_seq_one_letter_code
_entity_poly.pdbx_strand_id
1 'polypeptide(L)'
;MLKDLGQVGLWLSGQGLDAADLDEERLKQHLSDLRKSGRCRVAGPRGMVPLLTFLREAAVVPAPQLTPSPEEVLLERYRCWMESERGLSASTMLRYGNTARRFLAEQAMTDGKFAPDALTGADLNAFLLRECVRVSAGSAKGRVAELRSLMRFLHLHGVIPMKLGGAVPPVGGWRFASVPPTMATGDVQRLLDQTPRQGTVDVRDYAILMLVARLGLRSIEVARLLLNDVDWQLRRDRRPRQGTP
;
A
#
# COMPACT_ATOMS: atom_id res chain seq x y z
N MET A 1 -23.14 0.74 6.26
CA MET A 1 -23.26 2.04 5.58
C MET A 1 -24.45 2.85 6.05
N LEU A 2 -25.71 2.48 5.74
CA LEU A 2 -26.89 3.26 6.20
C LEU A 2 -27.00 3.37 7.74
N LYS A 3 -26.68 2.30 8.47
CA LYS A 3 -26.65 2.31 9.94
C LYS A 3 -25.59 3.26 10.51
N ASP A 4 -24.47 3.42 9.81
CA ASP A 4 -23.37 4.29 10.23
C ASP A 4 -23.74 5.76 9.97
N LEU A 5 -24.43 6.05 8.85
CA LEU A 5 -24.94 7.38 8.50
C LEU A 5 -25.95 7.92 9.54
N GLY A 6 -26.91 7.10 9.96
CA GLY A 6 -27.87 7.49 10.98
C GLY A 6 -27.23 7.79 12.34
N GLN A 7 -26.09 7.16 12.66
CA GLN A 7 -25.35 7.41 13.89
C GLN A 7 -24.56 8.72 13.85
N VAL A 8 -24.00 9.07 12.69
CA VAL A 8 -23.40 10.39 12.49
C VAL A 8 -24.46 11.47 12.67
N GLY A 9 -25.65 11.29 12.08
CA GLY A 9 -26.77 12.24 12.24
C GLY A 9 -27.20 12.41 13.70
N LEU A 10 -27.40 11.31 14.44
CA LEU A 10 -27.75 11.36 15.87
C LEU A 10 -26.67 12.04 16.72
N TRP A 11 -25.39 11.79 16.41
CA TRP A 11 -24.28 12.44 17.12
C TRP A 11 -24.20 13.93 16.81
N LEU A 12 -24.40 14.34 15.55
CA LEU A 12 -24.46 15.76 15.16
C LEU A 12 -25.59 16.48 15.91
N SER A 13 -26.81 15.92 15.90
CA SER A 13 -27.94 16.50 16.64
C SER A 13 -27.69 16.58 18.14
N GLY A 14 -27.04 15.56 18.73
CA GLY A 14 -26.67 15.57 20.15
C GLY A 14 -25.62 16.62 20.52
N GLN A 15 -24.84 17.11 19.56
CA GLN A 15 -23.86 18.19 19.70
C GLN A 15 -24.39 19.55 19.25
N GLY A 16 -25.66 19.63 18.79
CA GLY A 16 -26.24 20.86 18.24
C GLY A 16 -25.64 21.29 16.91
N LEU A 17 -25.14 20.33 16.12
CA LEU A 17 -24.46 20.55 14.84
C LEU A 17 -25.35 20.12 13.67
N ASP A 18 -25.23 20.80 12.54
CA ASP A 18 -25.90 20.42 11.30
C ASP A 18 -24.96 19.57 10.41
N ALA A 19 -25.52 18.95 9.38
CA ALA A 19 -24.77 18.20 8.38
C ALA A 19 -23.73 19.08 7.68
N ALA A 20 -24.00 20.37 7.50
CA ALA A 20 -23.06 21.33 6.90
C ALA A 20 -21.82 21.59 7.75
N ASP A 21 -21.92 21.37 9.06
CA ASP A 21 -20.79 21.52 9.97
C ASP A 21 -19.94 20.26 10.04
N LEU A 22 -20.25 19.20 9.30
CA LEU A 22 -19.48 17.96 9.34
C LEU A 22 -18.17 18.10 8.53
N ASP A 23 -17.03 17.83 9.18
CA ASP A 23 -15.70 17.82 8.55
C ASP A 23 -14.87 16.62 9.02
N GLU A 24 -13.63 16.51 8.53
CA GLU A 24 -12.71 15.44 8.92
C GLU A 24 -12.41 15.40 10.42
N GLU A 25 -12.37 16.54 11.10
CA GLU A 25 -12.06 16.63 12.53
C GLU A 25 -13.24 16.17 13.40
N ARG A 26 -14.45 16.63 13.07
CA ARG A 26 -15.68 16.24 13.76
C ARG A 26 -16.02 14.78 13.51
N LEU A 27 -15.70 14.26 12.33
CA LEU A 27 -15.79 12.83 12.06
C LEU A 27 -14.78 12.03 12.90
N LYS A 28 -13.53 12.48 13.05
CA LYS A 28 -12.57 11.86 13.99
C LYS A 28 -13.09 11.89 15.43
N GLN A 29 -13.67 13.02 15.85
CA GLN A 29 -14.26 13.19 17.17
C GLN A 29 -15.39 12.18 17.40
N HIS A 30 -16.32 12.07 16.46
CA HIS A 30 -17.40 11.07 16.51
C HIS A 30 -16.86 9.64 16.66
N LEU A 31 -15.87 9.26 15.84
CA LEU A 31 -15.27 7.92 15.90
C LEU A 31 -14.52 7.69 17.24
N SER A 32 -13.93 8.73 17.81
CA SER A 32 -13.31 8.69 19.14
C SER A 32 -14.37 8.51 20.24
N ASP A 33 -15.47 9.25 20.19
CA ASP A 33 -16.56 9.15 21.17
C ASP A 33 -17.23 7.78 21.15
N LEU A 34 -17.42 7.19 19.95
CA LEU A 34 -17.91 5.82 19.81
C LEU A 34 -16.98 4.77 20.43
N ARG A 35 -15.66 4.99 20.36
CA ARG A 35 -14.69 4.10 21.01
C ARG A 35 -14.75 4.25 22.53
N LYS A 36 -14.86 5.49 23.04
CA LYS A 36 -15.02 5.78 24.47
C LYS A 36 -16.32 5.21 25.04
N SER A 37 -17.38 5.15 24.24
CA SER A 37 -18.65 4.52 24.63
C SER A 37 -18.65 2.98 24.55
N GLY A 38 -17.48 2.34 24.39
CA GLY A 38 -17.32 0.89 24.47
C GLY A 38 -17.61 0.11 23.18
N ARG A 39 -17.71 0.76 22.00
CA ARG A 39 -17.89 0.01 20.74
C ARG A 39 -16.55 -0.47 20.16
N CYS A 40 -16.42 -1.77 20.01
CA CYS A 40 -15.21 -2.41 19.48
C CYS A 40 -15.14 -2.49 17.94
N ARG A 41 -16.23 -2.20 17.21
CA ARG A 41 -16.31 -2.27 15.73
C ARG A 41 -16.71 -0.94 15.11
N VAL A 42 -15.91 0.09 15.35
CA VAL A 42 -16.09 1.42 14.76
C VAL A 42 -15.32 1.46 13.44
N ALA A 43 -15.96 1.89 12.35
CA ALA A 43 -15.29 2.06 11.06
C ALA A 43 -14.05 2.96 11.23
N GLY A 44 -12.93 2.59 10.59
CA GLY A 44 -11.77 3.47 10.55
C GLY A 44 -12.09 4.77 9.79
N PRO A 45 -11.31 5.85 9.94
CA PRO A 45 -11.53 7.12 9.23
C PRO A 45 -11.69 6.95 7.70
N ARG A 46 -10.96 5.99 7.11
CA ARG A 46 -11.06 5.63 5.68
C ARG A 46 -12.43 5.07 5.27
N GLY A 47 -13.13 4.39 6.17
CA GLY A 47 -14.47 3.85 5.91
C GLY A 47 -15.56 4.92 5.81
N MET A 48 -15.27 6.13 6.28
CA MET A 48 -16.18 7.27 6.27
C MET A 48 -15.88 8.28 5.16
N VAL A 49 -14.81 8.08 4.38
CA VAL A 49 -14.48 8.90 3.20
C VAL A 49 -15.65 8.97 2.21
N PRO A 50 -16.34 7.86 1.86
CA PRO A 50 -17.44 7.93 0.91
C PRO A 50 -18.62 8.81 1.38
N LEU A 51 -18.85 8.91 2.69
CA LEU A 51 -19.88 9.78 3.26
C LEU A 51 -19.52 11.27 3.05
N LEU A 52 -18.30 11.66 3.40
CA LEU A 52 -17.83 13.04 3.18
C LEU A 52 -17.82 13.38 1.69
N THR A 53 -17.39 12.45 0.84
CA THR A 53 -17.44 12.63 -0.63
C THR A 53 -18.86 12.88 -1.10
N PHE A 54 -19.83 12.05 -0.69
CA PHE A 54 -21.23 12.19 -1.07
C PHE A 54 -21.84 13.53 -0.60
N LEU A 55 -21.58 13.94 0.65
CA LEU A 55 -22.09 15.21 1.18
C LEU A 55 -21.48 16.44 0.51
N ARG A 56 -20.23 16.33 0.03
CA ARG A 56 -19.55 17.38 -0.74
C ARG A 56 -20.10 17.48 -2.15
N GLU A 57 -20.31 16.35 -2.82
CA GLU A 57 -20.95 16.30 -4.14
C GLU A 57 -22.37 16.87 -4.10
N ALA A 58 -23.09 16.63 -2.99
CA ALA A 58 -24.40 17.22 -2.73
C ALA A 58 -24.35 18.69 -2.27
N ALA A 59 -23.17 19.32 -2.20
CA ALA A 59 -22.94 20.68 -1.71
C ALA A 59 -23.47 20.97 -0.29
N VAL A 60 -23.65 19.93 0.52
CA VAL A 60 -24.10 20.04 1.93
C VAL A 60 -22.90 20.38 2.82
N VAL A 61 -21.77 19.72 2.61
CA VAL A 61 -20.53 19.94 3.36
C VAL A 61 -19.53 20.70 2.49
N PRO A 62 -18.90 21.78 2.98
CA PRO A 62 -17.88 22.48 2.23
C PRO A 62 -16.68 21.58 1.91
N ALA A 63 -16.04 21.81 0.76
CA ALA A 63 -14.76 21.19 0.45
C ALA A 63 -13.76 21.55 1.56
N PRO A 64 -12.90 20.61 1.99
CA PRO A 64 -12.02 20.86 3.11
C PRO A 64 -11.05 21.96 2.71
N GLN A 65 -11.03 23.04 3.49
CA GLN A 65 -9.99 24.07 3.41
C GLN A 65 -8.72 23.57 4.11
N LEU A 66 -8.27 22.36 3.75
CA LEU A 66 -6.99 21.85 4.22
C LEU A 66 -5.92 22.60 3.44
N THR A 67 -5.36 23.64 4.08
CA THR A 67 -4.11 24.22 3.59
C THR A 67 -3.07 23.12 3.70
N PRO A 68 -2.56 22.57 2.59
CA PRO A 68 -1.70 21.41 2.63
C PRO A 68 -0.46 21.76 3.45
N SER A 69 -0.05 20.85 4.33
CA SER A 69 1.14 21.09 5.13
C SER A 69 2.37 21.20 4.22
N PRO A 70 3.44 21.91 4.63
CA PRO A 70 4.68 21.95 3.86
C PRO A 70 5.23 20.56 3.50
N GLU A 71 5.05 19.58 4.40
CA GLU A 71 5.39 18.17 4.16
C GLU A 71 4.52 17.57 3.04
N GLU A 72 3.21 17.80 3.05
CA GLU A 72 2.28 17.27 2.04
C GLU A 72 2.57 17.85 0.66
N VAL A 73 2.83 19.16 0.57
CA VAL A 73 3.24 19.81 -0.68
C VAL A 73 4.53 19.20 -1.21
N LEU A 74 5.51 18.93 -0.34
CA LEU A 74 6.78 18.33 -0.75
C LEU A 74 6.60 16.88 -1.21
N LEU A 75 5.78 16.09 -0.51
CA LEU A 75 5.46 14.72 -0.88
C LEU A 75 4.71 14.63 -2.21
N GLU A 76 3.82 15.58 -2.49
CA GLU A 76 3.11 15.63 -3.77
C GLU A 76 4.06 15.99 -4.92
N ARG A 77 4.95 16.97 -4.71
CA ARG A 77 6.03 17.26 -5.66
C ARG A 77 6.91 16.04 -5.93
N TYR A 78 7.25 15.28 -4.88
CA TYR A 78 8.01 14.03 -5.02
C TYR A 78 7.24 12.97 -5.83
N ARG A 79 5.93 12.83 -5.60
CA ARG A 79 5.06 11.93 -6.37
C ARG A 79 5.05 12.29 -7.85
N CYS A 80 4.80 13.56 -8.17
CA CYS A 80 4.80 14.07 -9.54
C CYS A 80 6.16 13.87 -10.22
N TRP A 81 7.27 14.08 -9.50
CA TRP A 81 8.61 13.83 -10.01
C TRP A 81 8.86 12.34 -10.32
N MET A 82 8.42 11.44 -9.45
CA MET A 82 8.52 9.99 -9.70
C MET A 82 7.69 9.52 -10.90
N GLU A 83 6.55 10.17 -11.13
CA GLU A 83 5.66 9.87 -12.25
C GLU A 83 6.23 10.42 -13.56
N SER A 84 6.49 11.72 -13.62
CA SER A 84 6.85 12.44 -14.85
C SER A 84 8.30 12.18 -15.31
N GLU A 85 9.27 12.20 -14.39
CA GLU A 85 10.69 12.08 -14.76
C GLU A 85 11.23 10.66 -14.67
N ARG A 86 10.59 9.80 -13.86
CA ARG A 86 11.08 8.45 -13.61
C ARG A 86 10.18 7.34 -14.14
N GLY A 87 8.96 7.63 -14.56
CA GLY A 87 8.03 6.65 -15.13
C GLY A 87 7.77 5.46 -14.22
N LEU A 88 7.76 5.65 -12.89
CA LEU A 88 7.61 4.56 -11.94
C LEU A 88 6.16 4.04 -11.92
N SER A 89 6.00 2.73 -11.72
CA SER A 89 4.65 2.15 -11.55
C SER A 89 3.95 2.70 -10.32
N ALA A 90 2.62 2.78 -10.36
CA ALA A 90 1.80 3.26 -9.24
C ALA A 90 2.10 2.54 -7.91
N SER A 91 2.31 1.22 -7.94
CA SER A 91 2.66 0.44 -6.75
C SER A 91 4.04 0.81 -6.18
N THR A 92 5.00 1.15 -7.04
CA THR A 92 6.34 1.61 -6.63
C THR A 92 6.26 3.01 -6.05
N MET A 93 5.52 3.93 -6.69
CA MET A 93 5.30 5.29 -6.19
C MET A 93 4.62 5.30 -4.83
N LEU A 94 3.59 4.47 -4.63
CA LEU A 94 2.94 4.31 -3.33
C LEU A 94 3.91 3.85 -2.24
N ARG A 95 4.72 2.84 -2.54
CA ARG A 95 5.74 2.34 -1.61
C ARG A 95 6.77 3.42 -1.27
N TYR A 96 7.29 4.13 -2.28
CA TYR A 96 8.28 5.18 -2.11
C TYR A 96 7.71 6.37 -1.33
N GLY A 97 6.49 6.80 -1.65
CA GLY A 97 5.78 7.88 -0.96
C GLY A 97 5.48 7.55 0.50
N ASN A 98 5.09 6.31 0.81
CA ASN A 98 4.86 5.88 2.19
C ASN A 98 6.15 5.94 3.03
N THR A 99 7.28 5.50 2.47
CA THR A 99 8.58 5.58 3.16
C THR A 99 9.02 7.03 3.31
N ALA A 100 8.87 7.84 2.27
CA ALA A 100 9.23 9.26 2.32
C ALA A 100 8.43 10.00 3.39
N ARG A 101 7.12 9.79 3.45
CA ARG A 101 6.26 10.39 4.49
C ARG A 101 6.72 10.03 5.89
N ARG A 102 6.98 8.74 6.15
CA ARG A 102 7.45 8.29 7.46
C ARG A 102 8.81 8.91 7.81
N PHE A 103 9.74 8.91 6.87
CA PHE A 103 11.06 9.49 7.07
C PHE A 103 10.99 10.99 7.38
N LEU A 104 10.25 11.75 6.58
CA LEU A 104 10.11 13.19 6.74
C LEU A 104 9.42 13.56 8.05
N ALA A 105 8.32 12.89 8.40
CA ALA A 105 7.63 13.12 9.67
C ALA A 105 8.51 12.80 10.90
N GLU A 106 9.42 11.83 10.79
CA GLU A 106 10.32 11.43 11.90
C GLU A 106 11.61 12.24 11.98
N GLN A 107 12.16 12.70 10.84
CA GLN A 107 13.54 13.20 10.77
C GLN A 107 13.65 14.64 10.26
N ALA A 108 12.66 15.15 9.54
CA ALA A 108 12.68 16.51 8.99
C ALA A 108 11.94 17.50 9.89
N MET A 109 12.02 17.29 11.21
CA MET A 109 11.36 18.14 12.21
C MET A 109 12.42 18.74 13.15
N THR A 110 12.42 20.06 13.28
CA THR A 110 13.27 20.81 14.22
C THR A 110 12.38 21.73 15.04
N ASP A 111 12.40 21.59 16.37
CA ASP A 111 11.53 22.34 17.29
C ASP A 111 10.05 22.31 16.90
N GLY A 112 9.57 21.16 16.42
CA GLY A 112 8.19 20.95 15.99
C GLY A 112 7.84 21.57 14.63
N LYS A 113 8.81 22.16 13.91
CA LYS A 113 8.63 22.73 12.58
C LYS A 113 9.26 21.83 11.51
N PHE A 114 8.63 21.79 10.35
CA PHE A 114 9.14 21.05 9.20
C PHE A 114 10.38 21.76 8.62
N ALA A 115 11.54 21.12 8.75
CA ALA A 115 12.86 21.63 8.40
C ALA A 115 13.66 20.54 7.64
N PRO A 116 13.30 20.23 6.37
CA PRO A 116 13.98 19.21 5.59
C PRO A 116 15.41 19.62 5.21
N ASP A 117 15.73 20.90 5.18
CA ASP A 117 17.05 21.47 4.89
C ASP A 117 18.08 21.16 5.99
N ALA A 118 17.62 20.91 7.22
CA ALA A 118 18.45 20.49 8.36
C ALA A 118 18.79 18.99 8.37
N LEU A 119 18.28 18.21 7.41
CA LEU A 119 18.54 16.77 7.35
C LEU A 119 20.04 16.46 7.21
N THR A 120 20.50 15.47 7.97
CA THR A 120 21.89 15.02 7.97
C THR A 120 22.01 13.56 7.51
N GLY A 121 23.25 13.13 7.23
CA GLY A 121 23.53 11.71 7.01
C GLY A 121 23.27 10.83 8.23
N ALA A 122 23.32 11.40 9.45
CA ALA A 122 23.04 10.68 10.68
C ALA A 122 21.56 10.31 10.79
N ASP A 123 20.67 11.24 10.46
CA ASP A 123 19.20 11.01 10.46
C ASP A 123 18.81 9.90 9.49
N LEU A 124 19.44 9.93 8.31
CA LEU A 124 19.27 8.92 7.27
C LEU A 124 19.72 7.53 7.73
N ASN A 125 20.91 7.44 8.33
CA ASN A 125 21.43 6.18 8.86
C ASN A 125 20.60 5.67 10.04
N ALA A 126 20.20 6.54 10.96
CA ALA A 126 19.38 6.18 12.11
C ALA A 126 18.03 5.60 11.67
N PHE A 127 17.37 6.23 10.70
CA PHE A 127 16.12 5.73 10.14
C PHE A 127 16.32 4.37 9.44
N LEU A 128 17.37 4.24 8.61
CA LEU A 128 17.67 2.99 7.91
C LEU A 128 17.94 1.83 8.86
N LEU A 129 18.73 2.04 9.92
CA LEU A 129 19.02 1.01 10.91
C LEU A 129 17.73 0.51 11.57
N ARG A 130 16.82 1.42 11.94
CA ARG A 130 15.52 1.05 12.52
C ARG A 130 14.63 0.29 11.54
N GLU A 131 14.57 0.71 10.28
CA GLU A 131 13.75 0.04 9.27
C GLU A 131 14.31 -1.33 8.86
N CYS A 132 15.63 -1.45 8.72
CA CYS A 132 16.29 -2.69 8.29
C CYS A 132 16.14 -3.83 9.30
N VAL A 133 16.08 -3.54 10.61
CA VAL A 133 15.83 -4.55 11.66
C VAL A 133 14.44 -5.18 11.53
N ARG A 134 13.48 -4.47 10.93
CA ARG A 134 12.08 -4.90 10.85
C ARG A 134 11.75 -5.72 9.60
N VAL A 135 12.69 -5.86 8.68
CA VAL A 135 12.43 -6.40 7.35
C VAL A 135 13.50 -7.38 6.89
N SER A 136 13.18 -8.22 5.91
CA SER A 136 14.18 -9.11 5.30
C SER A 136 15.29 -8.31 4.59
N ALA A 137 16.45 -8.94 4.37
CA ALA A 137 17.56 -8.32 3.64
C ALA A 137 17.16 -7.81 2.24
N GLY A 138 16.24 -8.50 1.56
CA GLY A 138 15.69 -8.06 0.28
C GLY A 138 14.85 -6.78 0.41
N SER A 139 14.04 -6.68 1.45
CA SER A 139 13.26 -5.47 1.75
C SER A 139 14.13 -4.31 2.22
N ALA A 140 15.22 -4.58 2.94
CA ALA A 140 16.20 -3.58 3.36
C ALA A 140 16.86 -2.88 2.16
N LYS A 141 17.21 -3.64 1.10
CA LYS A 141 17.66 -3.06 -0.18
C LYS A 141 16.60 -2.13 -0.78
N GLY A 142 15.33 -2.53 -0.70
CA GLY A 142 14.18 -1.71 -1.11
C GLY A 142 14.13 -0.39 -0.36
N ARG A 143 14.29 -0.39 0.98
CA ARG A 143 14.33 0.81 1.82
C ARG A 143 15.48 1.75 1.45
N VAL A 144 16.66 1.21 1.20
CA VAL A 144 17.80 2.01 0.75
C VAL A 144 17.53 2.64 -0.61
N ALA A 145 16.95 1.92 -1.56
CA ALA A 145 16.59 2.48 -2.86
C ALA A 145 15.53 3.59 -2.75
N GLU A 146 14.51 3.39 -1.91
CA GLU A 146 13.46 4.38 -1.62
C GLU A 146 14.07 5.69 -1.08
N LEU A 147 14.93 5.60 -0.06
CA LEU A 147 15.55 6.78 0.54
C LEU A 147 16.57 7.46 -0.38
N ARG A 148 17.37 6.70 -1.13
CA ARG A 148 18.27 7.28 -2.13
C ARG A 148 17.51 8.06 -3.20
N SER A 149 16.34 7.57 -3.60
CA SER A 149 15.44 8.27 -4.53
C SER A 149 14.93 9.58 -3.92
N LEU A 150 14.49 9.56 -2.66
CA LEU A 150 14.05 10.76 -1.95
C LEU A 150 15.20 11.79 -1.82
N MET A 151 16.37 11.38 -1.34
CA MET A 151 17.52 12.28 -1.17
C MET A 151 17.96 12.91 -2.50
N ARG A 152 17.89 12.14 -3.60
CA ARG A 152 18.15 12.66 -4.94
C ARG A 152 17.14 13.74 -5.31
N PHE A 153 15.85 13.49 -5.12
CA PHE A 153 14.80 14.48 -5.37
C PHE A 153 15.02 15.76 -4.54
N LEU A 154 15.21 15.63 -3.22
CA LEU A 154 15.39 16.77 -2.33
C LEU A 154 16.58 17.63 -2.76
N HIS A 155 17.68 17.01 -3.17
CA HIS A 155 18.87 17.73 -3.61
C HIS A 155 18.68 18.40 -4.98
N LEU A 156 18.11 17.69 -5.97
CA LEU A 156 17.87 18.24 -7.31
C LEU A 156 16.91 19.43 -7.31
N HIS A 157 15.94 19.42 -6.39
CA HIS A 157 14.98 20.51 -6.24
C HIS A 157 15.38 21.56 -5.19
N GLY A 158 16.64 21.56 -4.74
CA GLY A 158 17.19 22.58 -3.85
C GLY A 158 16.61 22.61 -2.44
N VAL A 159 15.94 21.53 -2.01
CA VAL A 159 15.34 21.42 -0.66
C VAL A 159 16.41 21.11 0.38
N ILE A 160 17.41 20.32 0.01
CA ILE A 160 18.60 20.10 0.84
C ILE A 160 19.86 20.58 0.13
N PRO A 161 20.78 21.24 0.84
CA PRO A 161 22.02 21.73 0.24
C PRO A 161 23.00 20.60 -0.08
N MET A 162 23.04 19.57 0.76
CA MET A 162 23.99 18.47 0.63
C MET A 162 23.42 17.28 -0.15
N LYS A 163 24.26 16.65 -0.96
CA LYS A 163 23.92 15.41 -1.69
C LYS A 163 23.98 14.18 -0.76
N LEU A 164 23.02 14.06 0.15
CA LEU A 164 22.94 12.96 1.13
C LEU A 164 22.73 11.58 0.50
N GLY A 165 22.22 11.52 -0.73
CA GLY A 165 22.00 10.24 -1.43
C GLY A 165 23.29 9.44 -1.66
N GLY A 166 24.47 10.09 -1.64
CA GLY A 166 25.78 9.43 -1.70
C GLY A 166 26.21 8.78 -0.38
N ALA A 167 25.70 9.27 0.76
CA ALA A 167 26.06 8.79 2.10
C ALA A 167 25.37 7.48 2.50
N VAL A 168 24.37 7.03 1.73
CA VAL A 168 23.73 5.72 1.95
C VAL A 168 24.56 4.64 1.26
N PRO A 169 25.28 3.77 2.01
CA PRO A 169 26.02 2.70 1.38
C PRO A 169 25.05 1.76 0.64
N PRO A 170 25.41 1.26 -0.54
CA PRO A 170 24.61 0.23 -1.19
C PRO A 170 24.53 -0.97 -0.22
N VAL A 171 23.31 -1.45 0.06
CA VAL A 171 23.16 -2.69 0.83
C VAL A 171 23.74 -3.80 -0.03
N GLY A 172 24.92 -4.27 0.36
CA GLY A 172 25.55 -5.44 -0.22
C GLY A 172 24.56 -6.59 -0.14
N GLY A 173 24.14 -7.09 -1.29
CA GLY A 173 23.59 -8.43 -1.33
C GLY A 173 24.03 -9.03 -2.64
N TRP A 174 24.94 -9.96 -2.49
CA TRP A 174 25.52 -10.74 -3.56
C TRP A 174 24.39 -11.29 -4.43
N ARG A 175 24.44 -10.99 -5.74
CA ARG A 175 23.65 -11.76 -6.70
C ARG A 175 23.99 -13.23 -6.42
N PHE A 176 22.98 -14.07 -6.20
CA PHE A 176 23.12 -15.49 -5.84
C PHE A 176 23.48 -15.83 -4.38
N ALA A 177 23.32 -14.91 -3.41
CA ALA A 177 23.55 -15.24 -1.98
C ALA A 177 22.71 -16.42 -1.45
N SER A 178 21.55 -16.68 -2.06
CA SER A 178 20.81 -17.92 -1.89
C SER A 178 19.90 -18.17 -3.10
N VAL A 179 19.81 -19.42 -3.52
CA VAL A 179 18.72 -19.89 -4.38
C VAL A 179 17.52 -20.10 -3.45
N PRO A 180 16.32 -19.55 -3.75
CA PRO A 180 15.13 -19.88 -2.97
C PRO A 180 14.96 -21.39 -2.91
N PRO A 181 14.69 -21.99 -1.73
CA PRO A 181 14.54 -23.43 -1.62
C PRO A 181 13.49 -23.93 -2.61
N THR A 182 13.87 -24.86 -3.48
CA THR A 182 12.97 -25.49 -4.44
C THR A 182 12.22 -26.62 -3.74
N MET A 183 10.90 -26.68 -3.92
CA MET A 183 10.10 -27.81 -3.44
C MET A 183 10.23 -28.97 -4.42
N ALA A 184 10.46 -30.19 -3.92
CA ALA A 184 10.48 -31.38 -4.78
C ALA A 184 9.10 -31.61 -5.39
N THR A 185 9.05 -32.12 -6.62
CA THR A 185 7.78 -32.36 -7.33
C THR A 185 6.80 -33.24 -6.53
N GLY A 186 7.33 -34.20 -5.76
CA GLY A 186 6.52 -35.06 -4.88
C GLY A 186 5.85 -34.30 -3.73
N ASP A 187 6.52 -33.30 -3.15
CA ASP A 187 5.96 -32.48 -2.08
C ASP A 187 4.89 -31.52 -2.62
N VAL A 188 5.12 -30.96 -3.82
CA VAL A 188 4.10 -30.16 -4.54
C VAL A 188 2.86 -31.01 -4.82
N GLN A 189 3.03 -32.23 -5.30
CA GLN A 189 1.91 -33.13 -5.59
C GLN A 189 1.15 -33.50 -4.30
N ARG A 190 1.87 -33.81 -3.21
CA ARG A 190 1.26 -34.10 -1.91
C ARG A 190 0.44 -32.91 -1.39
N LEU A 191 0.95 -31.67 -1.53
CA LEU A 191 0.22 -30.46 -1.16
C LEU A 191 -1.10 -30.32 -1.95
N LEU A 192 -1.05 -30.56 -3.26
CA LEU A 192 -2.23 -30.50 -4.13
C LEU A 192 -3.26 -31.58 -3.80
N ASP A 193 -2.79 -32.79 -3.45
CA ASP A 193 -3.66 -33.91 -3.10
C ASP A 193 -4.34 -33.71 -1.74
N GLN A 194 -3.67 -33.05 -0.80
CA GLN A 194 -4.19 -32.76 0.54
C GLN A 194 -5.06 -31.50 0.63
N THR A 195 -5.09 -30.67 -0.42
CA THR A 195 -5.93 -29.46 -0.43
C THR A 195 -7.41 -29.85 -0.56
N PRO A 196 -8.28 -29.48 0.40
CA PRO A 196 -9.71 -29.73 0.34
C PRO A 196 -10.34 -29.12 -0.93
N ARG A 197 -11.49 -29.63 -1.35
CA ARG A 197 -12.21 -29.17 -2.57
C ARG A 197 -13.73 -29.16 -2.37
N GLN A 198 -14.16 -28.98 -1.13
CA GLN A 198 -15.54 -29.20 -0.71
C GLN A 198 -16.33 -27.87 -0.69
N GLY A 199 -15.66 -26.77 -0.37
CA GLY A 199 -16.21 -25.41 -0.42
C GLY A 199 -15.71 -24.58 -1.61
N THR A 200 -16.40 -23.46 -1.86
CA THR A 200 -16.01 -22.46 -2.87
C THR A 200 -14.63 -21.85 -2.60
N VAL A 201 -14.28 -21.66 -1.32
CA VAL A 201 -12.95 -21.22 -0.89
C VAL A 201 -11.91 -22.29 -1.19
N ASP A 202 -12.19 -23.55 -0.86
CA ASP A 202 -11.23 -24.63 -1.04
C ASP A 202 -10.94 -24.91 -2.53
N VAL A 203 -11.97 -24.88 -3.38
CA VAL A 203 -11.82 -25.01 -4.84
C VAL A 203 -10.99 -23.85 -5.41
N ARG A 204 -11.21 -22.62 -4.92
CA ARG A 204 -10.41 -21.46 -5.32
C ARG A 204 -8.95 -21.63 -4.92
N ASP A 205 -8.70 -22.02 -3.67
CA ASP A 205 -7.34 -22.14 -3.15
C ASP A 205 -6.59 -23.28 -3.86
N TYR A 206 -7.26 -24.40 -4.15
CA TYR A 206 -6.72 -25.47 -5.00
C TYR A 206 -6.38 -24.98 -6.42
N ALA A 207 -7.27 -24.22 -7.05
CA ALA A 207 -7.02 -23.68 -8.39
C ALA A 207 -5.81 -22.72 -8.40
N ILE A 208 -5.69 -21.86 -7.38
CA ILE A 208 -4.53 -20.99 -7.19
C ILE A 208 -3.24 -21.81 -7.06
N LEU A 209 -3.22 -22.82 -6.18
CA LEU A 209 -2.06 -23.69 -5.99
C LEU A 209 -1.68 -24.43 -7.27
N MET A 210 -2.67 -24.93 -8.03
CA MET A 210 -2.47 -25.59 -9.32
C MET A 210 -1.83 -24.66 -10.36
N LEU A 211 -2.32 -23.42 -10.47
CA LEU A 211 -1.80 -22.42 -11.40
C LEU A 211 -0.34 -22.06 -11.08
N VAL A 212 -0.03 -21.85 -9.80
CA VAL A 212 1.34 -21.58 -9.34
C VAL A 212 2.25 -22.79 -9.61
N ALA A 213 1.81 -24.00 -9.27
CA ALA A 213 2.61 -25.22 -9.38
C ALA A 213 2.90 -25.64 -10.83
N ARG A 214 1.94 -25.49 -11.75
CA ARG A 214 2.08 -25.99 -13.13
C ARG A 214 2.52 -24.95 -14.15
N LEU A 215 2.15 -23.70 -13.96
CA LEU A 215 2.46 -22.63 -14.90
C LEU A 215 3.52 -21.65 -14.38
N GLY A 216 3.90 -21.76 -13.10
CA GLY A 216 4.88 -20.86 -12.49
C GLY A 216 4.39 -19.42 -12.36
N LEU A 217 3.06 -19.20 -12.38
CA LEU A 217 2.50 -17.86 -12.28
C LEU A 217 2.84 -17.22 -10.93
N ARG A 218 3.22 -15.95 -10.96
CA ARG A 218 3.36 -15.13 -9.76
C ARG A 218 1.99 -14.87 -9.16
N SER A 219 1.97 -14.61 -7.85
CA SER A 219 0.72 -14.30 -7.12
C SER A 219 -0.09 -13.17 -7.76
N ILE A 220 0.56 -12.13 -8.31
CA ILE A 220 -0.12 -11.02 -8.98
C ILE A 220 -0.70 -11.40 -10.35
N GLU A 221 -0.08 -12.36 -11.05
CA GLU A 221 -0.58 -12.86 -12.33
C GLU A 221 -1.83 -13.70 -12.08
N VAL A 222 -1.79 -14.59 -11.08
CA VAL A 222 -2.98 -15.34 -10.65
C VAL A 222 -4.11 -14.42 -10.18
N ALA A 223 -3.80 -13.38 -9.40
CA ALA A 223 -4.79 -12.44 -8.89
C ALA A 223 -5.44 -11.55 -9.96
N ARG A 224 -4.78 -11.38 -11.12
CA ARG A 224 -5.28 -10.57 -12.25
C ARG A 224 -5.87 -11.39 -13.37
N LEU A 225 -5.81 -12.72 -13.28
CA LEU A 225 -6.29 -13.62 -14.32
C LEU A 225 -7.81 -13.46 -14.52
N LEU A 226 -8.21 -13.13 -15.74
CA LEU A 226 -9.59 -13.02 -16.16
C LEU A 226 -10.04 -14.31 -16.86
N LEU A 227 -11.36 -14.55 -16.90
CA LEU A 227 -11.93 -15.72 -17.61
C LEU A 227 -11.56 -15.74 -19.11
N ASN A 228 -11.36 -14.57 -19.70
CA ASN A 228 -11.00 -14.41 -21.11
C ASN A 228 -9.51 -14.67 -21.38
N ASP A 229 -8.67 -14.75 -20.34
CA ASP A 229 -7.25 -15.09 -20.48
C ASP A 229 -7.03 -16.60 -20.65
N VAL A 230 -8.08 -17.41 -20.43
CA VAL A 230 -8.04 -18.86 -20.57
C VAL A 230 -8.63 -19.25 -21.91
N ASP A 231 -7.81 -19.82 -22.79
CA ASP A 231 -8.31 -20.45 -24.01
C ASP A 231 -8.96 -21.80 -23.70
N TRP A 232 -10.28 -21.77 -23.54
CA TRP A 232 -11.09 -22.95 -23.27
C TRP A 232 -11.21 -23.89 -24.48
N GLN A 233 -10.88 -23.45 -25.70
CA GLN A 233 -11.11 -24.21 -26.93
C GLN A 233 -10.06 -25.29 -27.18
N LEU A 234 -8.81 -25.07 -26.73
CA LEU A 234 -7.73 -26.07 -26.80
C LEU A 234 -8.03 -27.39 -26.05
N ARG A 235 -9.06 -27.41 -25.19
CA ARG A 235 -9.41 -28.60 -24.39
C ARG A 235 -10.50 -29.48 -25.02
N ARG A 236 -11.18 -29.04 -26.09
CA ARG A 236 -12.32 -29.78 -26.66
C ARG A 236 -11.94 -30.88 -27.66
N ASP A 237 -10.72 -30.84 -28.21
CA ASP A 237 -10.33 -31.69 -29.36
C ASP A 237 -9.46 -32.91 -29.03
N ARG A 238 -9.28 -33.25 -27.74
CA ARG A 238 -8.70 -34.55 -27.35
C ARG A 238 -9.80 -35.57 -27.03
N ARG A 239 -10.65 -35.90 -28.00
CA ARG A 239 -11.31 -37.22 -28.02
C ARG A 239 -10.42 -38.17 -28.83
N PRO A 240 -10.10 -39.38 -28.33
CA PRO A 240 -9.43 -40.36 -29.17
C PRO A 240 -10.37 -40.71 -30.33
N ARG A 241 -9.88 -40.58 -31.56
CA ARG A 241 -10.54 -41.19 -32.73
C ARG A 241 -10.63 -42.69 -32.42
N GLN A 242 -11.80 -43.17 -32.05
CA GLN A 242 -12.09 -44.60 -32.06
C GLN A 242 -11.97 -45.04 -33.50
N GLY A 243 -10.93 -45.83 -33.79
CA GLY A 243 -10.89 -46.62 -35.00
C GLY A 243 -12.09 -47.55 -35.02
N THR A 244 -12.71 -47.69 -36.17
CA THR A 244 -13.57 -48.82 -36.49
C THR A 244 -13.15 -49.33 -37.87
N PRO A 245 -13.27 -50.64 -38.10
CA PRO A 245 -12.39 -51.46 -38.95
C PRO A 245 -12.51 -51.20 -40.44
#